data_AF-A0A0W8DB47-F1
#
_entry.id   AF-A0A0W8DB47-F1
#
_cell.length_a   1.000
_cell.length_b   1.000
_cell.length_c   1.000
_cell.angle_alpha   90.00
_cell.angle_beta   90.00
_cell.angle_gamma   90.00
#
_symmetry.space_group_name_H-M   'P 1'
#
loop_
_entity.id
_entity.type
_entity.pdbx_description
1 polymer ?
#
loop_
_entity_poly.entity_id
_entity_poly.type
_entity_poly.pdbx_seq_one_letter_code
_entity_poly.pdbx_strand_id
1 'polypeptide(L)'
;MGKELSADQKAIVKMYVTRDAGDGNIKCCYCAKEITSRNVDRWASHLRGCVKTPDDIKAQIQPFRGAASPTNSNTTARAAPQTVKTDVATNVAAAAPSVPATIPVVAPVPTPNPMGTGYNEVFKVHVSKDYMKFNAAHFIAYKGFREKLHGHNYRLAVTITGQVGPDGYVVDFGEIKKISRVICKDLNESFLVPMNSDALKVEKR
;
A
#
# COMPACT_ATOMS: atom_id res chain seq x y z
N MET A 1 -8.28 4.61 -17.61
CA MET A 1 -9.30 5.12 -16.66
C MET A 1 -8.58 5.57 -15.41
N GLY A 2 -8.54 6.89 -15.19
CA GLY A 2 -7.54 7.56 -14.34
C GLY A 2 -7.71 7.28 -12.85
N LYS A 3 -6.58 7.07 -12.15
CA LYS A 3 -6.47 7.05 -10.69
C LYS A 3 -6.47 8.47 -10.10
N GLU A 4 -7.12 9.43 -10.77
CA GLU A 4 -7.07 10.85 -10.40
C GLU A 4 -8.29 11.24 -9.58
N LEU A 5 -8.06 12.05 -8.54
CA LEU A 5 -9.14 12.61 -7.72
C LEU A 5 -9.93 13.65 -8.50
N SER A 6 -11.24 13.71 -8.26
CA SER A 6 -12.09 14.79 -8.77
C SER A 6 -11.70 16.14 -8.14
N ALA A 7 -12.19 17.25 -8.72
CA ALA A 7 -11.95 18.58 -8.19
C ALA A 7 -12.45 18.72 -6.74
N ASP A 8 -13.63 18.17 -6.43
CA ASP A 8 -14.23 18.20 -5.09
C ASP A 8 -13.39 17.40 -4.09
N GLN A 9 -12.92 16.22 -4.50
CA GLN A 9 -12.05 15.39 -3.68
C GLN A 9 -10.72 16.09 -3.38
N LYS A 10 -10.16 16.81 -4.37
CA LYS A 10 -8.96 17.62 -4.18
C LYS A 10 -9.21 18.81 -3.24
N ALA A 11 -10.42 19.38 -3.22
CA ALA A 11 -10.79 20.42 -2.27
C ALA A 11 -10.89 19.89 -0.83
N ILE A 12 -11.54 18.73 -0.64
CA ILE A 12 -11.65 18.06 0.67
C ILE A 12 -10.25 17.74 1.22
N VAL A 13 -9.36 17.19 0.39
CA VAL A 13 -7.97 16.89 0.79
C VAL A 13 -7.23 18.13 1.29
N LYS A 14 -7.43 19.29 0.65
CA LYS A 14 -6.80 20.56 1.05
C LYS A 14 -7.27 21.07 2.41
N MET A 15 -8.49 20.72 2.85
CA MET A 15 -9.01 21.11 4.17
C MET A 15 -8.31 20.37 5.32
N TYR A 16 -7.75 19.19 5.05
CA TYR A 16 -7.14 18.31 6.06
C TYR A 16 -5.61 18.28 6.00
N VAL A 17 -5.02 19.28 5.34
CA VAL A 17 -3.59 19.54 5.41
C VAL A 17 -3.34 21.01 5.75
N THR A 18 -2.28 21.28 6.51
CA THR A 18 -1.82 22.65 6.79
C THR A 18 -0.55 22.96 6.00
N ARG A 19 -0.35 24.25 5.70
CA ARG A 19 0.88 24.78 5.12
C ARG A 19 1.61 25.60 6.17
N ASP A 20 2.87 25.28 6.45
CA ASP A 20 3.69 26.13 7.30
C ASP A 20 4.04 27.43 6.58
N ALA A 21 3.95 28.55 7.30
CA ALA A 21 4.13 29.89 6.76
C ALA A 21 5.58 30.22 6.36
N GLY A 22 6.57 29.44 6.82
CA GLY A 22 7.99 29.63 6.50
C GLY A 22 8.44 28.81 5.29
N ASP A 23 8.40 27.48 5.41
CA ASP A 23 9.05 26.57 4.45
C ASP A 23 8.12 26.07 3.33
N GLY A 24 6.82 26.38 3.42
CA GLY A 24 5.81 25.85 2.49
C GLY A 24 5.59 24.33 2.63
N ASN A 25 6.04 23.74 3.74
CA ASN A 25 5.88 22.34 4.04
C ASN A 25 4.41 22.02 4.32
N ILE A 26 3.97 20.89 3.79
CA ILE A 26 2.58 20.41 3.94
C ILE A 26 2.56 19.43 5.12
N LYS A 27 1.64 19.60 6.06
CA LYS A 27 1.47 18.67 7.19
C LYS A 27 0.06 18.10 7.23
N CYS A 28 -0.07 16.85 7.65
CA CYS A 28 -1.35 16.20 7.88
C CYS A 28 -2.01 16.76 9.16
N CYS A 29 -3.26 17.23 9.09
CA CYS A 29 -3.97 17.75 10.27
C CYS A 29 -4.19 16.72 11.38
N TYR A 30 -4.19 15.42 11.05
CA TYR A 30 -4.49 14.35 12.01
C TYR A 30 -3.27 13.78 12.71
N CYS A 31 -2.14 13.65 12.01
CA CYS A 31 -0.94 13.05 12.59
C CYS A 31 0.25 14.01 12.70
N ALA A 32 0.10 15.26 12.26
CA ALA A 32 1.13 16.30 12.21
C ALA A 32 2.40 15.92 11.42
N LYS A 33 2.39 14.78 10.72
CA LYS A 33 3.51 14.35 9.88
C LYS A 33 3.58 15.22 8.64
N GLU A 34 4.81 15.60 8.28
CA GLU A 34 5.09 16.30 7.05
C GLU A 34 4.88 15.38 5.84
N ILE A 35 4.30 15.95 4.79
CA ILE A 35 4.08 15.33 3.49
C ILE A 35 4.98 16.06 2.49
N THR A 36 6.11 15.44 2.14
CA THR A 36 7.18 16.04 1.32
C THR A 36 6.79 16.36 -0.13
N SER A 37 5.70 15.78 -0.62
CA SER A 37 5.20 16.00 -1.98
C SER A 37 4.35 17.27 -2.06
N ARG A 38 4.49 18.06 -3.13
CA ARG A 38 3.56 19.18 -3.45
C ARG A 38 2.30 18.75 -4.22
N ASN A 39 2.20 17.47 -4.59
CA ASN A 39 1.05 16.91 -5.31
C ASN A 39 -0.10 16.51 -4.36
N VAL A 40 -1.31 17.00 -4.63
CA VAL A 40 -2.55 16.77 -3.84
C VAL A 40 -2.96 15.29 -3.79
N ASP A 41 -2.74 14.51 -4.86
CA ASP A 41 -3.06 13.08 -4.86
C ASP A 41 -2.17 12.30 -3.88
N ARG A 42 -0.95 12.77 -3.65
CA ARG A 42 -0.05 12.23 -2.61
C ARG A 42 -0.51 12.60 -1.21
N TRP A 43 -1.07 13.80 -1.02
CA TRP A 43 -1.68 14.18 0.25
C TRP A 43 -2.87 13.30 0.58
N ALA A 44 -3.74 13.06 -0.40
CA ALA A 44 -4.89 12.16 -0.25
C ALA A 44 -4.44 10.73 0.07
N SER A 45 -3.37 10.25 -0.57
CA SER A 45 -2.79 8.94 -0.26
C SER A 45 -2.27 8.86 1.18
N HIS A 46 -1.68 9.93 1.70
CA HIS A 46 -1.26 10.01 3.09
C HIS A 46 -2.48 10.01 4.02
N LEU A 47 -3.49 10.85 3.76
CA LEU A 47 -4.71 10.93 4.57
C LEU A 47 -5.45 9.59 4.65
N ARG A 48 -5.55 8.85 3.53
CA ARG A 48 -6.13 7.49 3.51
C ARG A 48 -5.31 6.47 4.30
N GLY A 49 -3.98 6.60 4.30
CA GLY A 49 -3.07 5.71 5.04
C GLY A 49 -2.85 6.12 6.51
N CYS A 50 -3.31 7.29 6.91
CA CYS A 50 -3.14 7.80 8.26
C CYS A 50 -4.20 7.19 9.19
N VAL A 51 -3.74 6.49 10.23
CA VAL A 51 -4.59 5.82 11.23
C VAL A 51 -5.48 6.82 11.97
N LYS A 52 -5.01 8.05 12.18
CA LYS A 52 -5.72 9.11 12.89
C LYS A 52 -6.77 9.84 12.04
N THR A 53 -6.81 9.59 10.72
CA THR A 53 -7.84 10.18 9.85
C THR A 53 -9.15 9.41 10.05
N PRO A 54 -10.28 10.09 10.31
CA PRO A 54 -11.61 9.48 10.38
C PRO A 54 -12.01 8.78 9.07
N ASP A 55 -12.77 7.68 9.17
CA ASP A 55 -13.10 6.82 8.03
C ASP A 55 -14.10 7.47 7.05
N ASP A 56 -14.97 8.35 7.53
CA ASP A 56 -15.85 9.18 6.71
C ASP A 56 -15.06 10.10 5.78
N ILE A 57 -13.97 10.71 6.28
CA ILE A 57 -13.07 11.52 5.48
C ILE A 57 -12.30 10.67 4.48
N LYS A 58 -11.84 9.47 4.88
CA LYS A 58 -11.17 8.53 3.97
C LYS A 58 -12.09 8.11 2.82
N ALA A 59 -13.38 7.91 3.09
CA ALA A 59 -14.37 7.53 2.09
C ALA A 59 -14.59 8.64 1.04
N GLN A 60 -14.67 9.90 1.48
CA GLN A 60 -14.87 11.05 0.60
C GLN A 60 -13.71 11.27 -0.38
N ILE A 61 -12.49 10.89 -0.01
CA ILE A 61 -11.27 11.08 -0.81
C ILE A 61 -10.82 9.83 -1.57
N GLN A 62 -11.71 8.84 -1.77
CA GLN A 62 -11.41 7.65 -2.58
C GLN A 62 -11.40 7.96 -4.08
N PRO A 63 -10.36 7.57 -4.84
CA PRO A 63 -10.34 7.78 -6.29
C PRO A 63 -11.56 7.13 -6.97
N PHE A 64 -12.15 7.82 -7.92
CA PHE A 64 -13.33 7.32 -8.64
C PHE A 64 -13.01 6.02 -9.39
N ARG A 65 -13.71 4.93 -9.07
CA ARG A 65 -13.83 3.74 -9.93
C ARG A 65 -15.12 3.88 -10.70
N GLY A 66 -15.04 3.99 -12.02
CA GLY A 66 -16.24 4.01 -12.85
C GLY A 66 -17.02 2.70 -12.73
N ALA A 67 -18.16 2.74 -12.05
CA ALA A 67 -19.38 1.97 -12.33
C ALA A 67 -20.58 2.59 -11.60
N ALA A 68 -21.63 2.86 -12.38
CA ALA A 68 -23.04 3.18 -12.10
C ALA A 68 -23.51 3.63 -10.69
N SER A 69 -24.25 4.74 -10.67
CA SER A 69 -25.15 5.14 -9.58
C SER A 69 -26.14 4.04 -9.20
N PRO A 70 -26.59 4.03 -7.94
CA PRO A 70 -28.02 3.97 -7.69
C PRO A 70 -28.51 5.18 -6.88
N THR A 71 -29.69 5.62 -7.28
CA THR A 71 -30.56 6.62 -6.68
C THR A 71 -31.11 6.19 -5.32
N ASN A 72 -31.23 7.17 -4.41
CA ASN A 72 -32.19 7.37 -3.31
C ASN A 72 -32.82 6.16 -2.58
N SER A 73 -32.77 6.18 -1.23
CA SER A 73 -33.97 6.49 -0.40
C SER A 73 -33.66 6.54 1.10
N ASN A 74 -34.34 7.47 1.77
CA ASN A 74 -34.42 7.71 3.21
C ASN A 74 -34.72 6.45 4.04
N THR A 75 -34.39 6.47 5.34
CA THR A 75 -35.38 6.58 6.45
C THR A 75 -34.75 6.27 7.82
N THR A 76 -34.78 7.30 8.69
CA THR A 76 -34.92 7.34 10.16
C THR A 76 -34.26 6.28 11.06
N ALA A 77 -33.50 6.74 12.06
CA ALA A 77 -33.91 6.59 13.46
C ALA A 77 -33.10 7.50 14.39
N ARG A 78 -33.86 8.20 15.21
CA ARG A 78 -33.54 9.16 16.25
C ARG A 78 -33.28 8.40 17.56
N ALA A 79 -32.24 8.75 18.32
CA ALA A 79 -32.26 8.68 19.79
C ALA A 79 -31.13 9.53 20.40
N ALA A 80 -31.50 10.25 21.45
CA ALA A 80 -30.83 11.36 22.09
C ALA A 80 -29.94 10.89 23.29
N PRO A 81 -29.25 11.80 23.99
CA PRO A 81 -28.05 11.53 24.78
C PRO A 81 -28.38 11.19 26.24
N GLN A 82 -27.42 10.58 26.94
CA GLN A 82 -27.45 10.51 28.41
C GLN A 82 -26.15 11.06 29.00
N THR A 83 -26.32 12.17 29.71
CA THR A 83 -25.39 12.85 30.61
C THR A 83 -25.53 12.33 32.04
N VAL A 84 -24.38 11.99 32.63
CA VAL A 84 -23.88 12.27 34.01
C VAL A 84 -24.89 12.53 35.14
N LYS A 85 -24.78 11.76 36.23
CA LYS A 85 -24.84 12.27 37.61
C LYS A 85 -23.85 11.54 38.54
N THR A 86 -23.10 12.34 39.28
CA THR A 86 -22.27 12.05 40.45
C THR A 86 -23.09 12.03 41.74
N ASP A 87 -22.48 11.49 42.81
CA ASP A 87 -22.54 11.86 44.24
C ASP A 87 -22.41 10.57 45.09
N VAL A 88 -21.75 10.43 46.24
CA VAL A 88 -20.94 11.26 47.16
C VAL A 88 -20.20 10.28 48.12
N ALA A 89 -18.98 10.67 48.53
CA ALA A 89 -18.19 10.46 49.78
C ALA A 89 -18.68 9.49 50.90
N THR A 90 -17.89 8.86 51.80
CA THR A 90 -16.58 9.20 52.43
C THR A 90 -16.09 8.04 53.37
N ASN A 91 -14.76 7.94 53.64
CA ASN A 91 -14.09 7.64 54.95
C ASN A 91 -14.10 6.18 55.55
N VAL A 92 -13.07 5.58 56.21
CA VAL A 92 -11.69 5.88 56.70
C VAL A 92 -10.90 4.54 56.94
N ALA A 93 -9.56 4.62 57.03
CA ALA A 93 -8.60 3.82 57.84
C ALA A 93 -8.20 2.41 57.33
N ALA A 94 -6.94 2.12 56.93
CA ALA A 94 -5.61 2.16 57.57
C ALA A 94 -5.16 0.77 58.06
N ALA A 95 -4.17 0.17 57.38
CA ALA A 95 -3.03 -0.62 57.93
C ALA A 95 -2.34 -1.45 56.82
N ALA A 96 -1.02 -1.34 56.70
CA ALA A 96 -0.12 -2.23 55.96
C ALA A 96 0.56 -3.22 56.96
N PRO A 97 1.47 -4.14 56.57
CA PRO A 97 1.82 -4.71 55.27
C PRO A 97 1.79 -6.27 55.27
N SER A 98 1.74 -6.91 54.09
CA SER A 98 2.34 -8.24 53.94
C SER A 98 2.64 -8.53 52.46
N VAL A 99 3.90 -8.89 52.23
CA VAL A 99 4.43 -9.34 50.94
C VAL A 99 4.13 -10.83 50.82
N PRO A 100 3.70 -11.31 49.64
CA PRO A 100 4.28 -12.55 49.14
C PRO A 100 4.81 -12.40 47.72
N ALA A 101 6.04 -12.89 47.55
CA ALA A 101 6.74 -13.01 46.29
C ALA A 101 5.90 -13.77 45.26
N THR A 102 5.56 -13.09 44.15
CA THR A 102 5.03 -13.74 42.95
C THR A 102 6.05 -13.56 41.84
N ILE A 103 6.50 -14.70 41.32
CA ILE A 103 7.41 -14.89 40.20
C ILE A 103 6.89 -14.11 38.97
N PRO A 104 7.72 -13.37 38.20
CA PRO A 104 7.26 -12.81 36.95
C PRO A 104 7.02 -13.96 35.97
N VAL A 105 5.76 -14.27 35.72
CA VAL A 105 5.35 -15.12 34.60
C VAL A 105 5.80 -14.41 33.34
N VAL A 106 6.83 -14.95 32.70
CA VAL A 106 7.22 -14.59 31.33
C VAL A 106 5.97 -14.75 30.47
N ALA A 107 5.53 -13.65 29.86
CA ALA A 107 4.41 -13.68 28.90
C ALA A 107 4.68 -14.79 27.87
N PRO A 108 3.70 -15.63 27.53
CA PRO A 108 3.92 -16.68 26.56
C PRO A 108 4.38 -16.04 25.25
N VAL A 109 5.50 -16.53 24.72
CA VAL A 109 5.89 -16.38 23.32
C VAL A 109 4.64 -16.61 22.46
N PRO A 110 4.34 -15.77 21.45
CA PRO A 110 3.17 -15.97 20.61
C PRO A 110 3.24 -17.39 20.04
N THR A 111 2.19 -18.15 20.35
CA THR A 111 1.94 -19.52 19.93
C THR A 111 2.26 -19.71 18.44
N PRO A 112 2.81 -20.86 18.01
CA PRO A 112 2.84 -21.21 16.60
C PRO A 112 1.39 -21.17 16.11
N ASN A 113 1.16 -20.55 14.94
CA ASN A 113 -0.15 -20.41 14.32
C ASN A 113 -1.03 -21.67 14.53
N PRO A 114 -2.31 -21.55 14.92
CA PRO A 114 -3.24 -22.68 15.02
C PRO A 114 -3.65 -23.25 13.64
N MET A 115 -2.91 -22.90 12.59
CA MET A 115 -3.14 -23.34 11.23
C MET A 115 -2.37 -24.64 11.04
N GLY A 116 -3.12 -25.74 11.12
CA GLY A 116 -2.60 -27.10 11.06
C GLY A 116 -1.66 -27.34 9.89
N THR A 117 -0.79 -28.34 10.08
CA THR A 117 0.10 -28.88 9.06
C THR A 117 -0.68 -29.26 7.80
N GLY A 118 -0.52 -28.47 6.72
CA GLY A 118 -0.82 -28.92 5.36
C GLY A 118 -1.86 -28.09 4.62
N TYR A 119 -1.46 -26.92 4.13
CA TYR A 119 -2.04 -26.42 2.88
C TYR A 119 -1.51 -27.28 1.72
N ASN A 120 -2.16 -28.42 1.47
CA ASN A 120 -1.92 -29.21 0.24
C ASN A 120 -2.47 -28.50 -1.02
N GLU A 121 -3.08 -27.32 -0.84
CA GLU A 121 -3.57 -26.48 -1.91
C GLU A 121 -2.43 -25.64 -2.51
N VAL A 122 -2.43 -25.53 -3.83
CA VAL A 122 -1.51 -24.65 -4.56
C VAL A 122 -2.16 -23.27 -4.64
N PHE A 123 -1.49 -22.28 -4.06
CA PHE A 123 -1.91 -20.88 -4.11
C PHE A 123 -1.16 -20.13 -5.21
N LYS A 124 -1.74 -18.99 -5.62
CA LYS A 124 -1.17 -18.09 -6.63
C LYS A 124 -0.92 -16.71 -6.05
N VAL A 125 0.35 -16.29 -6.08
CA VAL A 125 0.80 -14.93 -5.78
C VAL A 125 0.99 -14.17 -7.09
N HIS A 126 0.33 -13.02 -7.22
CA HIS A 126 0.52 -12.11 -8.35
C HIS A 126 0.95 -10.73 -7.87
N VAL A 127 2.07 -10.24 -8.39
CA VAL A 127 2.63 -8.93 -8.04
C VAL A 127 2.80 -8.09 -9.31
N SER A 128 2.07 -6.99 -9.36
CA SER A 128 2.22 -5.94 -10.37
C SER A 128 2.17 -4.58 -9.68
N LYS A 129 3.16 -3.72 -9.94
CA LYS A 129 3.26 -2.38 -9.36
C LYS A 129 3.61 -1.35 -10.43
N ASP A 130 3.20 -0.11 -10.22
CA ASP A 130 3.40 0.97 -11.20
C ASP A 130 4.89 1.28 -11.46
N TYR A 131 5.77 0.97 -10.52
CA TYR A 131 7.23 1.12 -10.67
C TYR A 131 7.94 -0.11 -11.26
N MET A 132 7.24 -1.23 -11.46
CA MET A 132 7.78 -2.41 -12.13
C MET A 132 7.67 -2.21 -13.63
N LYS A 133 8.50 -1.30 -14.15
CA LYS A 133 8.54 -0.91 -15.56
C LYS A 133 9.96 -0.50 -15.95
N PHE A 134 10.29 -0.66 -17.22
CA PHE A 134 11.53 -0.18 -17.82
C PHE A 134 11.25 0.34 -19.22
N ASN A 135 11.99 1.37 -19.64
CA ASN A 135 11.87 1.92 -20.97
C ASN A 135 13.08 1.48 -21.78
N ALA A 136 12.88 0.90 -22.96
CA ALA A 136 13.98 0.44 -23.78
C ALA A 136 13.66 0.58 -25.28
N ALA A 137 14.71 0.77 -26.07
CA ALA A 137 14.66 0.68 -27.51
C ALA A 137 14.89 -0.77 -27.96
N HIS A 138 14.26 -1.18 -29.07
CA HIS A 138 14.41 -2.52 -29.64
C HIS A 138 13.99 -2.54 -31.12
N PHE A 139 14.26 -3.65 -31.79
CA PHE A 139 13.57 -4.05 -33.02
C PHE A 139 13.53 -5.58 -33.10
N ILE A 140 12.47 -6.11 -33.69
CA ILE A 140 12.27 -7.52 -33.99
C ILE A 140 12.83 -7.85 -35.37
N ALA A 141 13.58 -8.96 -35.44
CA ALA A 141 14.08 -9.52 -36.68
C ALA A 141 13.95 -11.05 -36.65
N TYR A 142 13.53 -11.61 -37.77
CA TYR A 142 13.54 -13.05 -38.04
C TYR A 142 13.70 -13.27 -39.55
N LYS A 143 13.82 -14.52 -40.01
CA LYS A 143 14.04 -14.82 -41.43
C LYS A 143 12.91 -14.24 -42.30
N GLY A 144 13.28 -13.34 -43.21
CA GLY A 144 12.34 -12.67 -44.12
C GLY A 144 11.61 -11.45 -43.55
N PHE A 145 11.91 -11.03 -42.31
CA PHE A 145 11.26 -9.86 -41.70
C PHE A 145 12.19 -9.09 -40.76
N ARG A 146 12.10 -7.77 -40.83
CA ARG A 146 12.75 -6.87 -39.88
C ARG A 146 11.93 -5.59 -39.75
N GLU A 147 11.55 -5.26 -38.53
CA GLU A 147 10.89 -3.97 -38.27
C GLU A 147 11.90 -2.81 -38.13
N LYS A 148 11.39 -1.58 -38.11
CA LYS A 148 12.21 -0.39 -37.85
C LYS A 148 12.50 -0.27 -36.36
N LEU A 149 13.67 0.30 -36.04
CA LEU A 149 14.04 0.67 -34.66
C LEU A 149 13.00 1.59 -34.05
N HIS A 150 12.58 1.26 -32.83
CA HIS A 150 11.68 2.07 -32.01
C HIS A 150 11.88 1.72 -30.53
N GLY A 151 10.99 2.16 -29.64
CA GLY A 151 11.05 1.82 -28.22
C GLY A 151 9.69 1.74 -27.54
N HIS A 152 9.68 1.20 -26.33
CA HIS A 152 8.48 1.00 -25.52
C HIS A 152 8.71 1.27 -24.04
N ASN A 153 7.60 1.51 -23.34
CA ASN A 153 7.54 1.50 -21.89
C ASN A 153 7.05 0.13 -21.42
N TYR A 154 7.97 -0.81 -21.21
CA TYR A 154 7.66 -2.17 -20.79
C TYR A 154 7.20 -2.22 -19.33
N ARG A 155 6.30 -3.16 -19.01
CA ARG A 155 5.80 -3.41 -17.65
C ARG A 155 6.08 -4.83 -17.24
N LEU A 156 6.55 -5.02 -16.01
CA LEU A 156 6.83 -6.31 -15.40
C LEU A 156 5.72 -6.65 -14.40
N ALA A 157 5.23 -7.87 -14.48
CA ALA A 157 4.39 -8.49 -13.46
C ALA A 157 4.89 -9.90 -13.21
N VAL A 158 4.86 -10.35 -11.95
CA VAL A 158 5.35 -11.66 -11.54
C VAL A 158 4.18 -12.46 -10.99
N THR A 159 4.03 -13.69 -11.47
CA THR A 159 3.05 -14.65 -10.95
C THR A 159 3.80 -15.90 -10.51
N ILE A 160 3.60 -16.31 -9.26
CA ILE A 160 4.23 -17.49 -8.66
C ILE A 160 3.12 -18.36 -8.09
N THR A 161 3.19 -19.65 -8.36
CA THR A 161 2.28 -20.66 -7.81
C THR A 161 3.06 -21.60 -6.90
N GLY A 162 2.51 -21.91 -5.73
CA GLY A 162 3.15 -22.82 -4.80
C GLY A 162 2.28 -23.11 -3.58
N GLN A 163 2.72 -24.06 -2.77
CA GLN A 163 2.12 -24.33 -1.46
C GLN A 163 2.50 -23.24 -0.47
N VAL A 164 1.70 -23.09 0.58
CA VAL A 164 1.99 -22.17 1.67
C VAL A 164 2.99 -22.81 2.62
N GLY A 165 4.10 -22.11 2.86
CA GLY A 165 5.15 -22.53 3.78
C GLY A 165 4.74 -22.41 5.26
N PRO A 166 5.59 -22.89 6.19
CA PRO A 166 5.32 -22.83 7.64
C PRO A 166 5.15 -21.40 8.19
N ASP A 167 5.69 -20.40 7.48
CA ASP A 167 5.59 -18.97 7.79
C ASP A 167 4.28 -18.33 7.28
N GLY A 168 3.44 -19.09 6.59
CA GLY A 168 2.16 -18.63 6.06
C GLY A 168 2.24 -17.96 4.68
N TYR A 169 3.40 -18.01 4.00
CA TYR A 169 3.57 -17.44 2.68
C TYR A 169 3.89 -18.49 1.61
N VAL A 170 3.44 -18.26 0.38
CA VAL A 170 4.00 -18.95 -0.80
C VAL A 170 5.39 -18.39 -1.11
N VAL A 171 5.52 -17.07 -1.02
CA VAL A 171 6.74 -16.29 -1.23
C VAL A 171 6.51 -14.88 -0.69
N ASP A 172 7.53 -14.26 -0.11
CA ASP A 172 7.44 -12.87 0.35
C ASP A 172 7.33 -11.90 -0.85
N PHE A 173 6.31 -11.03 -0.82
CA PHE A 173 6.15 -9.96 -1.80
C PHE A 173 7.34 -8.98 -1.81
N GLY A 174 8.05 -8.82 -0.69
CA GLY A 174 9.24 -7.99 -0.55
C GLY A 174 10.36 -8.46 -1.48
N GLU A 175 10.65 -9.76 -1.48
CA GLU A 175 11.67 -10.38 -2.35
C GLU A 175 11.30 -10.22 -3.83
N ILE A 176 10.04 -10.49 -4.20
CA ILE A 176 9.58 -10.29 -5.58
C ILE A 176 9.81 -8.83 -6.03
N LYS A 177 9.44 -7.86 -5.19
CA LYS A 177 9.59 -6.42 -5.52
C LYS A 177 11.06 -6.01 -5.61
N LYS A 178 11.92 -6.55 -4.74
CA LYS A 178 13.36 -6.27 -4.73
C LYS A 178 14.02 -6.75 -6.02
N ILE A 179 13.82 -8.01 -6.38
CA ILE A 179 14.37 -8.62 -7.60
C ILE A 179 13.82 -7.89 -8.83
N SER A 180 12.50 -7.68 -8.88
CA SER A 180 11.86 -6.97 -10.00
C SER A 180 12.42 -5.58 -10.21
N ARG A 181 12.72 -4.85 -9.13
CA ARG A 181 13.31 -3.51 -9.21
C ARG A 181 14.72 -3.54 -9.80
N VAL A 182 15.54 -4.52 -9.41
CA VAL A 182 16.90 -4.68 -9.96
C VAL A 182 16.81 -4.95 -11.47
N ILE A 183 16.01 -5.94 -11.88
CA ILE A 183 15.83 -6.29 -13.30
C ILE A 183 15.32 -5.10 -14.11
N CYS A 184 14.27 -4.42 -13.65
CA CYS A 184 13.75 -3.25 -14.36
C CYS A 184 14.79 -2.13 -14.44
N LYS A 185 15.61 -1.92 -13.40
CA LYS A 185 16.67 -0.91 -13.41
C LYS A 185 17.76 -1.25 -14.42
N ASP A 186 18.18 -2.51 -14.48
CA ASP A 186 19.24 -2.96 -15.38
C ASP A 186 18.83 -2.86 -16.86
N LEU A 187 17.55 -3.04 -17.16
CA LEU A 187 17.00 -2.92 -18.51
C LEU A 187 16.56 -1.49 -18.89
N ASN A 188 16.41 -0.59 -17.92
CA ASN A 188 15.91 0.76 -18.19
C ASN A 188 16.95 1.59 -18.96
N GLU A 189 16.45 2.42 -19.89
CA GLU A 189 17.26 3.31 -20.73
C GLU A 189 18.34 2.58 -21.55
N SER A 190 18.02 1.35 -21.97
CA SER A 190 18.91 0.51 -22.76
C SER A 190 18.36 0.22 -24.17
N PHE A 191 19.22 -0.32 -25.02
CA PHE A 191 18.82 -0.97 -26.27
C PHE A 191 18.88 -2.49 -26.08
N LEU A 192 17.76 -3.19 -26.29
CA LEU A 192 17.68 -4.64 -26.10
C LEU A 192 18.31 -5.36 -27.30
N VAL A 193 19.47 -5.98 -27.09
CA VAL A 193 20.19 -6.74 -28.11
C VAL A 193 19.94 -8.24 -27.91
N PRO A 194 19.23 -8.93 -28.82
CA PRO A 194 19.04 -10.37 -28.73
C PRO A 194 20.32 -11.10 -29.18
N MET A 195 21.26 -11.28 -28.24
CA MET A 195 22.59 -11.87 -28.46
C MET A 195 22.56 -13.27 -29.09
N ASN A 196 21.46 -14.01 -28.96
CA ASN A 196 21.30 -15.38 -29.44
C ASN A 196 20.44 -15.47 -30.74
N SER A 197 20.22 -14.35 -31.43
CA SER A 197 19.41 -14.33 -32.65
C SER A 197 20.16 -14.97 -33.83
N ASP A 198 19.50 -15.85 -34.59
CA ASP A 198 20.00 -16.40 -35.85
C ASP A 198 19.81 -15.46 -37.05
N ALA A 199 19.09 -14.34 -36.84
CA ALA A 199 18.80 -13.33 -37.85
C ALA A 199 19.73 -12.10 -37.77
N LEU A 200 20.59 -12.01 -36.75
CA LEU A 200 21.48 -10.88 -36.53
C LEU A 200 22.94 -11.31 -36.37
N LYS A 201 23.85 -10.54 -36.98
CA LYS A 201 25.28 -10.62 -36.69
C LYS A 201 25.62 -9.58 -35.62
N VAL A 202 26.00 -10.04 -34.42
CA VAL A 202 26.35 -9.16 -33.30
C VAL A 202 27.83 -9.39 -32.94
N GLU A 203 28.63 -8.34 -33.03
CA GLU A 203 30.06 -8.37 -32.71
C GLU A 203 30.35 -7.49 -31.50
N LYS A 204 31.09 -8.03 -30.52
CA LYS A 204 31.62 -7.23 -29.41
C LYS A 204 32.87 -6.51 -29.91
N ARG A 205 32.91 -5.19 -29.72
CA ARG A 205 34.11 -4.38 -29.93
C ARG A 205 34.89 -4.22 -28.63
#